data_AF-A0A2J7PPH0-F1
#
_entry.id   AF-A0A2J7PPH0-F1
#
_cell.length_a   1.000
_cell.length_b   1.000
_cell.length_c   1.000
_cell.angle_alpha   90.00
_cell.angle_beta   90.00
_cell.angle_gamma   90.00
#
_symmetry.space_group_name_H-M   'P 1'
#
loop_
_entity.id
_entity.type
_entity.pdbx_description
1 polymer ?
#
loop_
_entity_poly.entity_id
_entity_poly.type
_entity_poly.pdbx_seq_one_letter_code
_entity_poly.pdbx_strand_id
1 'polypeptide(L)'
;YTLSIVQHLTDADKEVRKEFCMQIGKVYTHNCRIWSSENPRVFPEHVRDSAKVSVFCALSKERVYGPFFMETTIAGIVYVDILQEFLIPQLDEDDQEGRNHIQQDGAPPHYLGEVREYLNARFPRRWIGRAAPIAWPPRSSDLTPLVFFLWGFVTVGEVVPPLPANVVELRTRITGGTSAALPMEVGLNHNYPR
;
A
#
# COMPACT_ATOMS: atom_id res chain seq x y z
N TYR A 1 -0.12 27.45 3.70
CA TYR A 1 1.12 26.66 3.78
C TYR A 1 1.08 25.60 2.67
N THR A 2 2.00 25.68 1.71
CA THR A 2 2.09 24.72 0.61
C THR A 2 2.76 23.47 1.13
N LEU A 3 1.98 22.42 1.39
CA LEU A 3 2.49 21.15 1.88
C LEU A 3 3.16 20.39 0.71
N SER A 4 4.39 20.74 0.36
CA SER A 4 5.20 19.93 -0.55
C SER A 4 5.88 18.81 0.24
N ILE A 5 5.15 17.73 0.54
CA ILE A 5 5.77 16.49 1.02
C ILE A 5 6.36 15.78 -0.19
N VAL A 6 7.50 16.27 -0.68
CA VAL A 6 8.40 15.45 -1.50
C VAL A 6 9.51 15.05 -0.55
N GLN A 7 9.55 13.77 -0.20
CA GLN A 7 10.64 13.23 0.61
C GLN A 7 11.95 13.43 -0.16
N HIS A 8 12.85 14.25 0.38
CA HIS A 8 14.12 14.54 -0.28
C HIS A 8 15.01 13.30 -0.26
N LEU A 9 15.26 12.71 -1.43
CA LEU A 9 16.18 11.58 -1.58
C LEU A 9 17.62 12.09 -1.59
N THR A 10 18.46 11.47 -0.78
CA THR A 10 19.91 11.65 -0.86
C THR A 10 20.46 10.93 -2.11
N ASP A 11 21.68 11.24 -2.54
CA ASP A 11 22.29 10.54 -3.68
C ASP A 11 22.53 9.06 -3.38
N ALA A 12 22.86 8.72 -2.13
CA ALA A 12 22.94 7.33 -1.68
C ALA A 12 21.59 6.59 -1.81
N ASP A 13 20.47 7.26 -1.53
CA ASP A 13 19.13 6.66 -1.71
C ASP A 13 18.84 6.36 -3.18
N LYS A 14 19.25 7.26 -4.08
CA LYS A 14 19.03 7.09 -5.52
C LYS A 14 19.79 5.87 -6.04
N GLU A 15 21.03 5.67 -5.60
CA GLU A 15 21.82 4.50 -6.00
C GLU A 15 21.22 3.20 -5.46
N VAL A 16 20.85 3.14 -4.17
CA VAL A 16 20.20 1.95 -3.59
C VAL A 16 18.87 1.63 -4.27
N ARG A 17 18.07 2.65 -4.58
CA ARG A 17 16.79 2.51 -5.30
C ARG A 17 16.99 2.02 -6.73
N LYS A 18 17.99 2.57 -7.44
CA LYS A 18 18.34 2.17 -8.81
C LYS A 18 18.78 0.71 -8.84
N GLU A 19 19.68 0.31 -7.95
CA GLU A 19 20.15 -1.07 -7.84
C GLU A 19 19.00 -2.03 -7.57
N PHE A 20 18.11 -1.68 -6.62
CA PHE A 20 16.91 -2.46 -6.36
C PHE A 20 16.04 -2.63 -7.61
N CYS A 21 15.73 -1.55 -8.33
CA CYS A 21 14.94 -1.61 -9.58
C CYS A 21 15.60 -2.47 -10.67
N MET A 22 16.93 -2.46 -10.77
CA MET A 22 17.68 -3.30 -11.69
C MET A 22 17.61 -4.78 -11.30
N GLN A 23 17.71 -5.09 -10.01
CA GLN A 23 17.65 -6.46 -9.48
C GLN A 23 16.27 -7.11 -9.66
N ILE A 24 15.18 -6.35 -9.49
CA ILE A 24 13.81 -6.86 -9.69
C ILE A 24 13.37 -6.82 -11.17
N GLY A 25 14.27 -6.47 -12.09
CA GLY A 25 14.05 -6.53 -13.54
C GLY A 25 13.05 -5.51 -14.10
N LYS A 26 12.63 -4.53 -13.29
CA LYS A 26 11.71 -3.47 -13.71
C LYS A 26 12.19 -2.13 -13.18
N VAL A 27 12.76 -1.33 -14.08
CA VAL A 27 12.68 0.12 -13.92
C VAL A 27 11.22 0.49 -14.20
N TYR A 28 10.43 0.76 -13.16
CA TYR A 28 9.19 1.50 -13.35
C TYR A 28 9.58 2.93 -13.77
N THR A 29 9.81 3.13 -15.08
CA THR A 29 10.08 4.44 -15.69
C THR A 29 8.88 5.37 -15.64
N HIS A 30 7.73 4.83 -15.21
CA HIS A 30 6.48 5.53 -15.06
C HIS A 30 6.14 5.57 -13.58
N ASN A 31 6.77 6.50 -12.86
CA ASN A 31 6.17 7.08 -11.67
C ASN A 31 4.89 7.80 -12.13
N CYS A 32 3.82 7.05 -12.40
CA CYS A 32 2.52 7.60 -12.72
C CYS A 32 1.95 8.19 -11.42
N ARG A 33 2.19 9.49 -11.25
CA ARG A 33 1.49 10.28 -10.26
C ARG A 33 0.09 10.51 -10.81
N ILE A 34 -0.87 9.69 -10.37
CA ILE A 34 -2.27 9.86 -10.74
C ILE A 34 -2.75 11.13 -10.02
N TRP A 35 -2.91 12.20 -10.78
CA TRP A 35 -3.58 13.40 -10.33
C TRP A 35 -5.04 13.28 -10.72
N SER A 36 -5.95 13.73 -9.84
CA SER A 36 -7.34 13.99 -10.24
C SER A 36 -7.36 14.95 -11.42
N SER A 37 -8.23 14.71 -12.41
CA SER A 37 -8.41 15.59 -13.59
C SER A 37 -8.82 17.00 -13.20
N GLU A 38 -9.46 17.14 -12.04
CA GLU A 38 -9.81 18.42 -11.45
C GLU A 38 -9.13 18.56 -10.08
N ASN A 39 -8.50 19.72 -9.86
CA ASN A 39 -8.07 20.10 -8.52
C ASN A 39 -9.35 20.36 -7.71
N PRO A 40 -9.65 19.57 -6.66
CA PRO A 40 -10.92 19.67 -5.96
C PRO A 40 -11.10 21.03 -5.26
N ARG A 41 -10.05 21.89 -5.18
CA ARG A 41 -10.03 23.16 -4.42
C ARG A 41 -10.49 23.00 -2.97
N VAL A 42 -10.52 21.76 -2.49
CA VAL A 42 -10.76 21.40 -1.11
C VAL A 42 -9.43 21.57 -0.40
N PHE A 43 -9.38 22.58 0.46
CA PHE A 43 -8.37 22.64 1.50
C PHE A 43 -8.92 21.79 2.64
N PRO A 44 -8.41 20.57 2.90
CA PRO A 44 -8.84 19.81 4.05
C PRO A 44 -8.42 20.59 5.30
N GLU A 45 -9.37 21.25 5.95
CA GLU A 45 -9.15 21.72 7.32
C GLU A 45 -8.91 20.50 8.19
N HIS A 46 -7.71 20.41 8.74
CA HIS A 46 -7.36 19.34 9.66
C HIS A 46 -8.06 19.60 10.99
N VAL A 47 -9.26 19.01 11.15
CA VAL A 47 -9.94 19.01 12.45
C VAL A 47 -9.09 18.16 13.39
N ARG A 48 -8.51 18.81 14.40
CA ARG A 48 -7.81 18.15 15.49
C ARG A 48 -8.83 17.25 16.20
N ASP A 49 -8.48 15.98 16.42
CA ASP A 49 -9.32 14.95 17.06
C ASP A 49 -10.48 14.38 16.20
N SER A 50 -10.36 14.43 14.86
CA SER A 50 -11.25 13.65 13.99
C SER A 50 -11.10 12.14 14.22
N ALA A 51 -12.20 11.41 14.04
CA ALA A 51 -12.20 9.96 14.16
C ALA A 51 -11.28 9.34 13.10
N LYS A 52 -10.41 8.42 13.52
CA LYS A 52 -9.44 7.74 12.66
C LYS A 52 -9.76 6.26 12.61
N VAL A 53 -9.54 5.66 11.46
CA VAL A 53 -9.65 4.22 11.27
C VAL A 53 -8.34 3.71 10.70
N SER A 54 -7.79 2.66 11.30
CA SER A 54 -6.64 1.95 10.76
C SER A 54 -7.15 0.84 9.84
N VAL A 55 -6.60 0.78 8.63
CA VAL A 55 -7.04 -0.16 7.59
C VAL A 55 -5.85 -0.90 7.01
N PHE A 56 -5.99 -2.21 6.86
CA PHE A 56 -5.06 -3.06 6.14
C PHE A 56 -5.68 -3.50 4.82
N CYS A 57 -4.91 -3.36 3.75
CA CYS A 57 -5.23 -3.90 2.44
C CYS A 57 -3.96 -4.54 1.86
N ALA A 58 -4.13 -5.60 1.08
CA ALA A 58 -3.11 -6.12 0.19
C ALA A 58 -3.62 -6.07 -1.26
N LEU A 59 -2.70 -6.12 -2.22
CA LEU A 59 -3.01 -6.05 -3.63
C LEU A 59 -2.18 -7.09 -4.38
N SER A 60 -2.83 -7.88 -5.23
CA SER A 60 -2.19 -8.70 -6.25
C SER A 60 -2.55 -8.18 -7.65
N LYS A 61 -2.00 -8.84 -8.68
CA LYS A 61 -2.41 -8.61 -10.07
C LYS A 61 -3.88 -9.00 -10.34
N GLU A 62 -4.48 -9.81 -9.47
CA GLU A 62 -5.80 -10.42 -9.67
C GLU A 62 -6.89 -9.69 -8.89
N ARG A 63 -6.61 -9.29 -7.64
CA ARG A 63 -7.58 -8.55 -6.81
C ARG A 63 -6.94 -7.73 -5.70
N VAL A 64 -7.76 -6.88 -5.09
CA VAL A 64 -7.51 -6.27 -3.77
C VAL A 64 -7.99 -7.24 -2.69
N TYR A 65 -7.17 -7.45 -1.66
CA TYR A 65 -7.54 -8.15 -0.42
C TYR A 65 -7.78 -7.10 0.65
N GLY A 66 -9.02 -6.90 1.05
CA GLY A 66 -9.36 -5.84 1.99
C GLY A 66 -10.72 -5.19 1.68
N PRO A 67 -11.12 -4.24 2.53
CA PRO A 67 -10.35 -3.69 3.65
C PRO A 67 -10.50 -4.53 4.93
N PHE A 68 -9.41 -4.66 5.69
CA PHE A 68 -9.45 -5.16 7.06
C PHE A 68 -9.35 -3.97 8.03
N PHE A 69 -10.41 -3.73 8.80
CA PHE A 69 -10.48 -2.60 9.75
C PHE A 69 -9.92 -3.00 11.11
N MET A 70 -8.91 -2.28 11.55
CA MET A 70 -8.29 -2.48 12.86
C MET A 70 -8.98 -1.62 13.92
N GLU A 71 -9.28 -2.22 15.07
CA GLU A 71 -9.92 -1.54 16.19
C GLU A 71 -8.90 -0.93 17.17
N THR A 72 -7.63 -1.37 17.11
CA THR A 72 -6.55 -0.96 18.03
C THR A 72 -5.27 -0.57 17.28
N THR A 73 -4.34 0.06 17.98
CA THR A 73 -3.04 0.46 17.42
C THR A 73 -2.18 -0.78 17.10
N ILE A 74 -1.54 -0.79 15.94
CA ILE A 74 -0.76 -1.94 15.45
C ILE A 74 0.51 -2.14 16.30
N ALA A 75 0.52 -3.18 17.13
CA ALA A 75 1.74 -3.84 17.59
C ALA A 75 2.12 -4.96 16.59
N GLY A 76 3.37 -5.44 16.61
CA GLY A 76 3.80 -6.48 15.65
C GLY A 76 3.00 -7.76 15.71
N ILE A 77 2.58 -8.18 16.91
CA ILE A 77 1.72 -9.35 17.10
C ILE A 77 0.42 -9.23 16.32
N VAL A 78 -0.22 -8.05 16.38
CA VAL A 78 -1.45 -7.75 15.63
C VAL A 78 -1.21 -7.83 14.12
N TYR A 79 -0.02 -7.47 13.65
CA TYR A 79 0.31 -7.58 12.23
C TYR A 79 0.49 -9.03 11.78
N VAL A 80 1.14 -9.87 12.60
CA VAL A 80 1.24 -11.31 12.30
C VAL A 80 -0.14 -11.96 12.27
N ASP A 81 -1.01 -11.61 13.21
CA ASP A 81 -2.40 -12.11 13.26
C ASP A 81 -3.16 -11.72 11.98
N ILE A 82 -3.05 -10.46 11.53
CA ILE A 82 -3.65 -10.03 10.26
C ILE A 82 -3.13 -10.85 9.08
N LEU A 83 -1.82 -11.14 9.04
CA LEU A 83 -1.27 -11.99 7.98
C LEU A 83 -1.86 -13.40 8.06
N GLN A 84 -1.81 -14.03 9.23
CA GLN A 84 -2.19 -15.43 9.43
C GLN A 84 -3.69 -15.68 9.27
N GLU A 85 -4.52 -14.80 9.84
CA GLU A 85 -5.96 -15.00 9.93
C GLU A 85 -6.73 -14.40 8.75
N PHE A 86 -6.21 -13.30 8.17
CA PHE A 86 -6.90 -12.60 7.09
C PHE A 86 -6.24 -12.82 5.73
N LEU A 87 -4.96 -12.47 5.57
CA LEU A 87 -4.35 -12.42 4.23
C LEU A 87 -3.99 -13.80 3.67
N ILE A 88 -3.29 -14.62 4.46
CA ILE A 88 -2.66 -15.86 3.98
C ILE A 88 -3.68 -16.91 3.52
N PRO A 89 -4.82 -17.15 4.21
CA PRO A 89 -5.83 -18.07 3.73
C PRO A 89 -6.33 -17.70 2.33
N GLN A 90 -6.56 -16.40 2.09
CA GLN A 90 -6.98 -15.89 0.79
C GLN A 90 -5.90 -16.04 -0.29
N LEU A 91 -4.62 -15.90 0.07
CA LEU A 91 -3.51 -16.12 -0.86
C LEU A 91 -3.33 -17.60 -1.21
N ASP A 92 -3.58 -18.51 -0.26
CA ASP A 92 -3.51 -19.95 -0.49
C ASP A 92 -4.67 -20.48 -1.35
N GLU A 93 -5.84 -19.85 -1.24
CA GLU A 93 -6.96 -20.09 -2.14
C GLU A 93 -6.63 -19.66 -3.58
N ASP A 94 -5.99 -18.50 -3.75
CA ASP A 94 -5.66 -17.94 -5.07
C ASP A 94 -4.42 -18.61 -5.73
N ASP A 95 -3.43 -19.08 -4.95
CA ASP A 95 -2.17 -19.66 -5.45
C ASP A 95 -1.75 -20.91 -4.67
N GLN A 96 -2.39 -22.04 -4.99
CA GLN A 96 -2.10 -23.35 -4.39
C GLN A 96 -0.66 -23.84 -4.65
N GLU A 97 0.03 -23.28 -5.65
CA GLU A 97 1.43 -23.60 -5.97
C GLU A 97 2.42 -22.86 -5.06
N GLY A 98 1.95 -21.89 -4.26
CA GLY A 98 2.77 -21.16 -3.29
C GLY A 98 3.90 -20.34 -3.92
N ARG A 99 3.70 -19.80 -5.11
CA ARG A 99 4.64 -18.95 -5.89
C ARG A 99 4.60 -17.48 -5.51
N ASN A 100 3.57 -17.05 -4.78
CA ASN A 100 3.39 -15.68 -4.35
C ASN A 100 4.64 -15.10 -3.67
N HIS A 101 4.98 -13.87 -4.03
CA HIS A 101 6.00 -13.07 -3.35
C HIS A 101 5.30 -11.99 -2.53
N ILE A 102 5.75 -11.75 -1.30
CA ILE A 102 5.21 -10.70 -0.44
C ILE A 102 6.09 -9.47 -0.50
N GLN A 103 5.49 -8.30 -0.64
CA GLN A 103 6.19 -7.03 -0.51
C GLN A 103 5.52 -6.22 0.61
N GLN A 104 6.33 -5.73 1.55
CA GLN A 104 5.91 -4.77 2.56
C GLN A 104 6.91 -3.62 2.65
N ASP A 105 6.44 -2.45 3.08
CA ASP A 105 7.28 -1.28 3.23
C ASP A 105 8.12 -1.32 4.53
N GLY A 106 8.86 -0.25 4.80
CA GLY A 106 9.71 -0.13 5.98
C GLY A 106 9.00 0.33 7.26
N ALA A 107 7.66 0.27 7.35
CA ALA A 107 6.92 0.73 8.53
C ALA A 107 7.35 -0.03 9.81
N PRO A 108 7.33 0.62 11.00
CA PRO A 108 7.82 0.00 12.23
C PRO A 108 7.22 -1.38 12.56
N PRO A 109 5.90 -1.62 12.41
CA PRO A 109 5.33 -2.95 12.65
C PRO A 109 5.90 -4.04 11.74
N HIS A 110 6.23 -3.71 10.49
CA HIS A 110 6.73 -4.65 9.49
C HIS A 110 8.18 -5.10 9.75
N TYR A 111 8.93 -4.37 10.58
CA TYR A 111 10.33 -4.67 10.89
C TYR A 111 10.52 -5.56 12.15
N LEU A 112 9.45 -5.82 12.89
CA LEU A 112 9.53 -6.57 14.15
C LEU A 112 10.04 -8.00 13.93
N GLY A 113 10.74 -8.55 14.93
CA GLY A 113 11.40 -9.85 14.85
C GLY A 113 10.43 -10.97 14.47
N GLU A 114 9.30 -11.05 15.18
CA GLU A 114 8.23 -12.02 14.96
C GLU A 114 7.66 -11.99 13.53
N VAL A 115 7.48 -10.80 12.96
CA VAL A 115 7.02 -10.62 11.57
C VAL A 115 8.04 -11.19 10.59
N ARG A 116 9.32 -10.90 10.80
CA ARG A 116 10.41 -11.37 9.94
C ARG A 116 10.59 -12.89 10.04
N GLU A 117 10.52 -13.43 11.25
CA GLU A 117 10.59 -14.88 11.48
C GLU A 117 9.43 -15.59 10.78
N TYR A 118 8.20 -15.08 10.93
CA TYR A 118 7.03 -15.60 10.23
C TYR A 118 7.19 -15.56 8.71
N LEU A 119 7.59 -14.42 8.14
CA LEU A 119 7.75 -14.27 6.69
C LEU A 119 8.91 -15.11 6.13
N ASN A 120 10.00 -15.29 6.88
CA ASN A 120 11.08 -16.19 6.51
C ASN A 120 10.63 -17.65 6.43
N ALA A 121 9.78 -18.07 7.37
CA ALA A 121 9.22 -19.42 7.37
C ALA A 121 8.18 -19.60 6.25
N ARG A 122 7.28 -18.63 6.07
CA ARG A 122 6.13 -18.73 5.15
C ARG A 122 6.50 -18.48 3.68
N PHE A 123 7.44 -17.58 3.43
CA PHE A 123 7.89 -17.15 2.09
C PHE A 123 9.41 -17.21 1.99
N PRO A 124 10.02 -18.41 2.08
CA PRO A 124 11.48 -18.54 2.10
C PRO A 124 12.10 -17.95 0.84
N ARG A 125 12.93 -16.91 1.02
CA ARG A 125 13.57 -16.10 -0.04
C ARG A 125 12.60 -15.38 -1.00
N ARG A 126 11.32 -15.30 -0.67
CA ARG A 126 10.24 -14.75 -1.53
C ARG A 126 9.49 -13.59 -0.88
N TRP A 127 10.13 -12.86 0.02
CA TRP A 127 9.55 -11.64 0.56
C TRP A 127 10.54 -10.47 0.52
N ILE A 128 9.95 -9.29 0.32
CA ILE A 128 10.62 -8.02 0.14
C ILE A 128 10.23 -7.11 1.30
N GLY A 129 11.21 -6.50 1.96
CA GLY A 129 10.97 -5.65 3.11
C GLY A 129 12.27 -5.20 3.78
N ARG A 130 12.14 -4.48 4.89
CA ARG A 130 13.32 -4.06 5.67
C ARG A 130 13.98 -5.28 6.32
N ALA A 131 15.26 -5.51 6.03
CA ALA A 131 16.04 -6.68 6.46
C ALA A 131 15.46 -8.04 6.01
N ALA A 132 14.79 -8.05 4.86
CA ALA A 132 14.34 -9.27 4.18
C ALA A 132 15.46 -9.87 3.31
N PRO A 133 15.28 -11.10 2.79
CA PRO A 133 16.16 -11.66 1.76
C PRO A 133 16.27 -10.77 0.51
N ILE A 134 15.20 -10.04 0.18
CA ILE A 134 15.18 -9.00 -0.84
C ILE A 134 14.95 -7.66 -0.14
N ALA A 135 16.02 -6.88 0.04
CA ALA A 135 15.95 -5.66 0.83
C ALA A 135 15.12 -4.56 0.13
N TRP A 136 14.10 -4.05 0.82
CA TRP A 136 13.34 -2.88 0.34
C TRP A 136 14.17 -1.59 0.51
N PRO A 137 14.29 -0.76 -0.53
CA PRO A 137 15.03 0.49 -0.43
C PRO A 137 14.34 1.48 0.53
N PRO A 138 15.10 2.27 1.31
CA PRO A 138 14.53 3.30 2.17
C PRO A 138 13.84 4.38 1.34
N ARG A 139 12.76 4.97 1.89
CA ARG A 139 12.07 6.14 1.30
C ARG A 139 11.53 5.88 -0.11
N SER A 140 10.98 4.68 -0.33
CA SER A 140 10.50 4.22 -1.63
C SER A 140 9.01 3.91 -1.65
N SER A 141 8.21 4.72 -0.96
CA SER A 141 6.76 4.55 -0.95
C SER A 141 6.14 4.64 -2.36
N ASP A 142 6.79 5.36 -3.29
CA ASP A 142 6.41 5.44 -4.70
C ASP A 142 6.59 4.12 -5.47
N LEU A 143 7.37 3.18 -4.93
CA LEU A 143 7.52 1.84 -5.51
C LEU A 143 6.47 0.84 -5.01
N THR A 144 5.60 1.25 -4.08
CA THR A 144 4.54 0.38 -3.54
C THR A 144 3.22 0.64 -4.29
N PRO A 145 2.70 -0.33 -5.08
CA PRO A 145 1.40 -0.22 -5.75
C PRO A 145 0.26 0.18 -4.83
N LEU A 146 0.26 -0.33 -3.60
CA LEU A 146 -0.72 0.03 -2.58
C LEU A 146 -0.76 1.55 -2.31
N VAL A 147 0.40 2.21 -2.26
CA VAL A 147 0.52 3.64 -1.89
C VAL A 147 0.20 4.56 -3.05
N PHE A 148 0.69 4.29 -4.26
CA PHE A 148 0.44 5.19 -5.39
C PHE A 148 -0.91 4.96 -6.08
N PHE A 149 -1.44 3.72 -6.06
CA PHE A 149 -2.69 3.38 -6.74
C PHE A 149 -3.87 3.27 -5.77
N LEU A 150 -3.86 2.28 -4.88
CA LEU A 150 -5.03 1.98 -4.05
C LEU A 150 -5.36 3.12 -3.08
N TRP A 151 -4.38 3.59 -2.30
CA TRP A 151 -4.63 4.67 -1.34
C TRP A 151 -4.94 6.00 -2.03
N GLY A 152 -4.33 6.27 -3.19
CA GLY A 152 -4.70 7.42 -4.02
C GLY A 152 -6.18 7.39 -4.43
N PHE A 153 -6.66 6.23 -4.90
CA PHE A 153 -8.05 6.03 -5.30
C PHE A 153 -9.03 6.13 -4.11
N VAL A 154 -8.74 5.45 -3.01
CA VAL A 154 -9.59 5.43 -1.81
C VAL A 154 -9.68 6.81 -1.18
N THR A 155 -8.56 7.53 -1.02
CA THR A 155 -8.54 8.86 -0.41
C THR A 155 -9.33 9.88 -1.23
N VAL A 156 -9.36 9.78 -2.56
CA VAL A 156 -10.20 10.66 -3.40
C VAL A 156 -11.69 10.51 -3.02
N GLY A 157 -12.17 9.28 -2.83
CA GLY A 157 -13.57 9.05 -2.41
C GLY A 157 -13.90 9.55 -0.99
N GLU A 158 -12.90 9.62 -0.10
CA GLU A 158 -13.07 10.11 1.28
C GLU A 158 -13.12 11.64 1.37
N VAL A 159 -12.35 12.34 0.53
CA VAL A 159 -12.21 13.80 0.59
C VAL A 159 -13.22 14.56 -0.29
N VAL A 160 -14.07 13.83 -1.03
CA VAL A 160 -15.14 14.41 -1.85
C VAL A 160 -16.40 14.67 -1.00
N PRO A 161 -16.94 15.91 -1.01
CA PRO A 161 -18.18 16.25 -0.31
C PRO A 161 -19.42 15.45 -0.78
N PRO A 162 -20.38 15.16 0.11
CA PRO A 162 -20.34 15.45 1.55
C PRO A 162 -19.22 14.64 2.22
N LEU A 163 -18.52 15.18 3.21
CA LEU A 163 -17.52 14.42 3.97
C LEU A 163 -18.24 13.37 4.85
N PRO A 164 -17.61 12.24 5.18
CA PRO A 164 -18.23 11.23 6.02
C PRO A 164 -18.58 11.80 7.40
N ALA A 165 -19.84 11.65 7.81
CA ALA A 165 -20.36 12.21 9.05
C ALA A 165 -19.92 11.44 10.31
N ASN A 166 -19.53 10.17 10.15
CA ASN A 166 -19.09 9.29 11.23
C ASN A 166 -18.20 8.15 10.73
N VAL A 167 -17.64 7.37 11.66
CA VAL A 167 -16.75 6.23 11.38
C VAL A 167 -17.43 5.14 10.54
N VAL A 168 -18.74 4.91 10.70
CA VAL A 168 -19.46 3.90 9.92
C VAL A 168 -19.55 4.30 8.45
N GLU A 169 -19.82 5.57 8.19
CA GLU A 169 -19.84 6.10 6.83
C GLU A 169 -18.43 6.10 6.21
N LEU A 170 -17.40 6.46 6.99
CA LEU A 170 -16.01 6.37 6.55
C LEU A 170 -15.63 4.93 6.17
N ARG A 171 -15.92 3.94 7.03
CA ARG A 171 -15.69 2.52 6.73
C ARG A 171 -16.44 2.08 5.47
N THR A 172 -17.70 2.51 5.30
CA THR A 172 -18.50 2.21 4.10
C THR A 172 -17.84 2.75 2.83
N ARG A 173 -17.34 3.99 2.85
CA ARG A 173 -16.65 4.60 1.71
C ARG A 173 -15.34 3.88 1.38
N ILE A 174 -14.55 3.53 2.40
CA ILE A 174 -13.31 2.77 2.22
C ILE A 174 -13.61 1.43 1.56
N THR A 175 -14.60 0.69 2.07
CA THR A 175 -15.03 -0.59 1.49
C THR A 175 -15.43 -0.42 0.03
N GLY A 176 -16.30 0.56 -0.28
CA GLY A 176 -16.69 0.85 -1.66
C GLY A 176 -15.50 1.18 -2.57
N GLY A 177 -14.57 2.01 -2.10
CA GLY A 177 -13.36 2.37 -2.83
C GLY A 177 -12.44 1.16 -3.09
N THR A 178 -12.22 0.32 -2.08
CA THR A 178 -11.40 -0.89 -2.24
C THR A 178 -12.02 -1.92 -3.17
N SER A 179 -13.36 -2.08 -3.16
CA SER A 179 -14.06 -3.00 -4.06
C SER A 179 -14.09 -2.49 -5.51
N ALA A 180 -14.13 -1.17 -5.71
CA ALA A 180 -14.11 -0.55 -7.04
C ALA A 180 -12.71 -0.50 -7.66
N ALA A 181 -11.65 -0.66 -6.86
CA ALA A 181 -10.28 -0.70 -7.35
C ALA A 181 -9.99 -2.02 -8.09
N LEU A 182 -10.16 -2.02 -9.42
CA LEU A 182 -9.80 -3.15 -10.27
C LEU A 182 -8.28 -3.15 -10.53
N PRO A 183 -7.54 -4.24 -10.27
CA PRO A 183 -6.10 -4.32 -10.54
C PRO A 183 -5.73 -4.32 -12.03
N MET A 184 -6.72 -4.54 -12.92
CA MET A 184 -6.53 -4.65 -14.37
C MET A 184 -6.05 -3.36 -15.04
N GLU A 185 -6.02 -2.21 -14.35
CA GLU A 185 -5.43 -0.96 -14.89
C GLU A 185 -3.95 -0.77 -14.53
N VAL A 186 -3.37 -1.61 -13.68
CA VAL A 186 -1.96 -1.49 -13.26
C VAL A 186 -0.98 -2.10 -14.28
N GLY A 187 -1.51 -2.76 -15.32
CA GLY A 187 -0.73 -3.30 -16.43
C GLY A 187 -1.44 -3.12 -17.77
N LEU A 188 -0.81 -2.35 -18.67
CA LEU A 188 -1.13 -2.25 -20.10
C LEU A 188 -2.38 -1.44 -20.47
N ASN A 189 -2.30 -0.11 -20.40
CA ASN A 189 -2.94 0.71 -21.42
C ASN A 189 -1.97 1.77 -21.93
N HIS A 190 -1.33 1.42 -23.05
CA HIS A 190 -0.99 2.40 -24.08
C HIS A 190 -2.29 3.13 -24.48
N ASN A 191 -2.20 4.45 -24.63
CA ASN A 191 -3.23 5.36 -25.14
C ASN A 191 -4.20 5.95 -24.10
N TYR A 192 -3.80 7.07 -23.50
CA TYR A 192 -4.71 8.21 -23.40
C TYR A 192 -4.23 9.29 -24.38
N PRO A 193 -5.14 9.94 -25.13
CA PRO A 193 -4.77 10.98 -26.09
C PRO A 193 -4.18 12.19 -25.37
N ARG A 194 -3.23 12.83 -26.07
CA ARG A 194 -2.46 14.01 -25.66
C ARG A 194 -3.32 15.16 -25.15
#